data_AF-A0A5B8XBL3-F1
#
_entry.id   AF-A0A5B8XBL3-F1
#
_cell.length_a   1.000
_cell.length_b   1.000
_cell.length_c   1.000
_cell.angle_alpha   90.00
_cell.angle_beta   90.00
_cell.angle_gamma   90.00
#
_symmetry.space_group_name_H-M   'P 1'
#
loop_
_entity.id
_entity.type
_entity.pdbx_description
1 polymer ?
#
loop_
_entity_poly.entity_id
_entity_poly.type
_entity_poly.pdbx_seq_one_letter_code
_entity_poly.pdbx_strand_id
1 'polypeptide(L)'
;GSPTNLILTGILGTMYGPDTGVDFGSFFLFGFPTMVICLVSAWVWLQILYFGLGAKDLVSCFRCQCDPVKQRRYAMVKTMILRQYSELGPMSFAEKSVAIHFFLMAVLWITRDPKFVPGWASLFGAHGSYIKDGTVAMAIGFSYFCFPSEKPRLHTFGAKEAKSSPALLDWYTVQHHLSWDMILLLGGGFALATGVMKSGLSDQLAEQFQAFQVLPTAIMVAIIVTIVTFTTEITSNTSTATIILPILAKMAEGIGINPLYLMMPAALACSCAFMLPVATPPNAIVFSVGTLRVIDMMKSGLVLNIVCITVILGTTMTLGNAIFDLNTFPTWIT
;
A
#
# COMPACT_ATOMS: atom_id res chain seq x y z
N GLY A 1 -2.21 -0.24 3.35
CA GLY A 1 -0.83 -0.60 3.00
C GLY A 1 -0.83 -1.94 2.31
N SER A 2 0.04 -2.14 1.32
CA SER A 2 0.24 -3.42 0.61
C SER A 2 1.65 -3.95 0.91
N PRO A 3 1.87 -5.27 1.06
CA PRO A 3 3.20 -5.85 1.23
C PRO A 3 4.20 -5.44 0.14
N THR A 4 3.73 -5.18 -1.08
CA THR A 4 4.56 -4.72 -2.20
C THR A 4 5.29 -3.41 -1.91
N ASN A 5 4.66 -2.50 -1.16
CA ASN A 5 5.26 -1.22 -0.77
C ASN A 5 6.40 -1.43 0.23
N LEU A 6 6.25 -2.40 1.15
CA LEU A 6 7.31 -2.76 2.10
C LEU A 6 8.50 -3.39 1.38
N ILE A 7 8.23 -4.26 0.39
CA ILE A 7 9.28 -4.85 -0.45
C ILE A 7 10.08 -3.77 -1.16
N LEU A 8 9.41 -2.78 -1.77
CA LEU A 8 10.06 -1.64 -2.41
C LEU A 8 11.04 -0.94 -1.45
N THR A 9 10.55 -0.52 -0.27
CA THR A 9 11.40 0.19 0.71
C THR A 9 12.54 -0.68 1.22
N GLY A 10 12.32 -1.99 1.38
CA GLY A 10 13.34 -2.91 1.85
C GLY A 10 14.43 -3.19 0.82
N ILE A 11 14.07 -3.37 -0.45
CA ILE A 11 15.02 -3.53 -1.55
C ILE A 11 15.83 -2.26 -1.74
N LEU A 12 15.17 -1.09 -1.74
CA LEU A 12 15.86 0.21 -1.80
C LEU A 12 16.88 0.36 -0.67
N GLY A 13 16.47 0.05 0.57
CA GLY A 13 17.36 0.10 1.74
C GLY A 13 18.53 -0.89 1.67
N THR A 14 18.33 -2.05 1.04
CA THR A 14 19.37 -3.09 0.89
C THR A 14 20.36 -2.74 -0.21
N MET A 15 19.89 -2.16 -1.32
CA MET A 15 20.71 -1.87 -2.49
C MET A 15 21.42 -0.51 -2.40
N TYR A 16 20.77 0.50 -1.83
CA TYR A 16 21.23 1.89 -1.87
C TYR A 16 21.36 2.54 -0.49
N GLY A 17 21.05 1.82 0.59
CA GLY A 17 21.14 2.35 1.94
C GLY A 17 19.95 3.23 2.38
N PRO A 18 20.08 3.94 3.52
CA PRO A 18 18.95 4.64 4.15
C PRO A 18 18.56 5.96 3.47
N ASP A 19 19.44 6.57 2.67
CA ASP A 19 19.29 7.94 2.15
C ASP A 19 18.62 8.01 0.77
N THR A 20 17.75 7.06 0.45
CA THR A 20 17.04 6.99 -0.85
C THR A 20 15.92 8.04 -0.99
N GLY A 21 15.64 8.81 0.06
CA GLY A 21 14.57 9.83 0.09
C GLY A 21 13.15 9.27 0.21
N VAL A 22 12.98 7.94 0.18
CA VAL A 22 11.69 7.28 0.35
C VAL A 22 11.45 6.97 1.82
N ASP A 23 10.50 7.67 2.42
CA ASP A 23 9.98 7.38 3.76
C ASP A 23 8.46 7.29 3.75
N PHE A 24 7.85 6.99 4.90
CA PHE A 24 6.39 6.92 4.99
C PHE A 24 5.70 8.19 4.50
N GLY A 25 6.23 9.38 4.83
CA GLY A 25 5.63 10.67 4.47
C GLY A 25 5.69 10.95 2.97
N SER A 26 6.88 10.84 2.37
CA SER A 26 7.08 11.05 0.93
C SER A 26 6.32 10.02 0.10
N PHE A 27 6.33 8.74 0.53
CA PHE A 27 5.58 7.68 -0.14
C PHE A 27 4.06 7.87 0.03
N PHE A 28 3.59 8.37 1.18
CA PHE A 28 2.17 8.69 1.37
C PHE A 28 1.73 9.84 0.45
N LEU A 29 2.53 10.90 0.33
CA LEU A 29 2.25 12.03 -0.56
C LEU A 29 2.17 11.61 -2.04
N PHE A 30 2.96 10.61 -2.43
CA PHE A 30 2.90 10.03 -3.78
C PHE A 30 1.73 9.04 -3.96
N GLY A 31 1.56 8.12 -3.02
CA GLY A 31 0.61 7.01 -3.12
C GLY A 31 -0.84 7.40 -2.85
N PHE A 32 -1.08 8.34 -1.93
CA PHE A 32 -2.44 8.72 -1.53
C PHE A 32 -3.24 9.40 -2.67
N PRO A 33 -2.71 10.41 -3.39
CA PRO A 33 -3.41 10.97 -4.54
C PRO A 33 -3.66 9.93 -5.64
N THR A 34 -2.66 9.09 -5.92
CA THR A 34 -2.76 8.00 -6.89
C THR A 34 -3.88 7.02 -6.52
N MET A 35 -3.97 6.63 -5.25
CA MET A 35 -5.05 5.78 -4.73
C MET A 35 -6.43 6.44 -4.89
N VAL A 36 -6.57 7.73 -4.55
CA VAL A 36 -7.85 8.45 -4.66
C VAL A 36 -8.30 8.51 -6.12
N ILE A 37 -7.39 8.84 -7.04
CA ILE A 37 -7.69 8.90 -8.49
C ILE A 37 -8.10 7.51 -9.00
N CYS A 38 -7.34 6.45 -8.66
CA CYS A 38 -7.70 5.08 -9.04
C CYS A 38 -9.05 4.67 -8.47
N LEU A 39 -9.35 4.98 -7.20
CA LEU A 39 -10.61 4.65 -6.55
C LEU A 39 -11.80 5.34 -7.22
N VAL A 40 -11.69 6.66 -7.45
CA VAL A 40 -12.74 7.43 -8.14
C VAL A 40 -12.92 6.92 -9.56
N SER A 41 -11.83 6.67 -10.29
CA SER A 41 -11.90 6.15 -11.66
C SER A 41 -12.52 4.76 -11.71
N ALA A 42 -12.19 3.89 -10.76
CA ALA A 42 -12.79 2.57 -10.65
C ALA A 42 -14.28 2.63 -10.32
N TRP A 43 -14.66 3.52 -9.41
CA TRP A 43 -16.06 3.77 -9.08
C TRP A 43 -16.83 4.28 -10.31
N VAL A 44 -16.33 5.30 -11.01
CA VAL A 44 -16.95 5.84 -12.23
C VAL A 44 -17.08 4.75 -13.30
N TRP A 45 -16.04 3.95 -13.52
CA TRP A 45 -16.05 2.87 -14.51
C TRP A 45 -17.11 1.81 -14.18
N LEU A 46 -17.16 1.35 -12.94
CA LEU A 46 -18.17 0.36 -12.52
C LEU A 46 -19.59 0.94 -12.59
N GLN A 47 -19.76 2.24 -12.30
CA GLN A 47 -21.05 2.91 -12.50
C GLN A 47 -21.47 2.92 -13.97
N ILE A 48 -20.57 3.30 -14.87
CA ILE A 48 -20.81 3.30 -16.32
C ILE A 48 -21.16 1.90 -16.82
N LEU A 49 -20.43 0.88 -16.39
CA LEU A 49 -20.59 -0.49 -16.87
C LEU A 49 -21.92 -1.12 -16.43
N TYR A 50 -22.33 -0.93 -15.18
CA TYR A 50 -23.51 -1.59 -14.61
C TYR A 50 -24.78 -0.74 -14.61
N PHE A 51 -24.67 0.60 -14.62
CA PHE A 51 -25.81 1.51 -14.62
C PHE A 51 -25.96 2.30 -15.94
N GLY A 52 -25.00 2.22 -16.87
CA GLY A 52 -25.07 2.83 -18.20
C GLY A 52 -24.63 4.30 -18.26
N LEU A 53 -24.28 4.78 -19.47
CA LEU A 53 -23.83 6.15 -19.80
C LEU A 53 -24.98 7.16 -19.95
N GLY A 54 -26.14 6.91 -19.36
CA GLY A 54 -27.27 7.83 -19.44
C GLY A 54 -26.94 9.13 -18.69
N ALA A 55 -26.62 10.21 -19.39
CA ALA A 55 -26.55 11.56 -18.78
C ALA A 55 -27.86 11.94 -18.07
N LYS A 56 -28.99 11.35 -18.48
CA LYS A 56 -30.28 11.42 -17.79
C LYS A 56 -30.32 10.61 -16.48
N ASP A 57 -29.58 9.50 -16.39
CA ASP A 57 -29.47 8.68 -15.17
C ASP A 57 -28.47 9.23 -14.15
N LEU A 58 -27.39 9.87 -14.62
CA LEU A 58 -26.46 10.59 -13.73
C LEU A 58 -27.15 11.81 -13.07
N VAL A 59 -28.02 12.50 -13.80
CA VAL A 59 -28.84 13.63 -13.31
C VAL A 59 -30.09 13.16 -12.56
N SER A 60 -30.70 12.02 -12.90
CA SER A 60 -31.82 11.43 -12.13
C SER A 60 -31.36 10.79 -10.82
N CYS A 61 -30.08 10.40 -10.72
CA CYS A 61 -29.45 10.03 -9.45
C CYS A 61 -29.37 11.23 -8.48
N PHE A 62 -29.20 12.45 -9.02
CA PHE A 62 -29.32 13.70 -8.25
C PHE A 62 -30.77 14.20 -8.11
N ARG A 63 -31.65 13.83 -9.04
CA ARG A 63 -33.06 14.22 -9.08
C ARG A 63 -33.92 12.97 -8.95
N CYS A 64 -34.06 12.48 -7.71
CA CYS A 64 -34.84 11.31 -7.27
C CYS A 64 -36.07 10.96 -8.13
N GLN A 65 -35.88 10.25 -9.23
CA GLN A 65 -36.92 9.48 -9.91
C GLN A 65 -36.54 8.01 -9.76
N CYS A 66 -36.78 7.50 -8.55
CA CYS A 66 -36.42 6.16 -8.16
C CYS A 66 -37.49 5.16 -8.62
N ASP A 67 -37.07 4.18 -9.42
CA ASP A 67 -37.79 2.93 -9.61
C ASP A 67 -38.15 2.32 -8.22
N PRO A 68 -39.44 1.99 -7.96
CA PRO A 68 -39.89 1.49 -6.66
C PRO A 68 -39.14 0.24 -6.18
N VAL A 69 -38.58 -0.57 -7.09
CA VAL A 69 -37.75 -1.73 -6.74
C VAL A 69 -36.40 -1.31 -6.17
N LYS A 70 -35.78 -0.27 -6.74
CA LYS A 70 -34.49 0.28 -6.30
C LYS A 70 -34.60 0.90 -4.91
N GLN A 71 -35.72 1.57 -4.64
CA GLN A 71 -36.01 2.18 -3.34
C GLN A 71 -36.21 1.15 -2.23
N ARG A 72 -36.87 0.01 -2.53
CA ARG A 72 -36.96 -1.12 -1.59
C ARG A 72 -35.61 -1.73 -1.25
N ARG A 73 -34.74 -1.94 -2.24
CA ARG A 73 -33.37 -2.47 -2.01
C ARG A 73 -32.54 -1.51 -1.16
N TYR A 74 -32.57 -0.21 -1.46
CA TYR A 74 -31.89 0.80 -0.66
C TYR A 74 -32.39 0.83 0.79
N ALA A 75 -33.72 0.78 0.98
CA ALA A 75 -34.31 0.73 2.31
C ALA A 75 -33.86 -0.51 3.10
N MET A 76 -33.78 -1.68 2.45
CA MET A 76 -33.30 -2.92 3.08
C MET A 76 -31.80 -2.85 3.44
N VAL A 77 -30.95 -2.34 2.55
CA VAL A 77 -29.52 -2.17 2.84
C VAL A 77 -29.31 -1.18 3.98
N LYS A 78 -30.06 -0.06 3.97
CA LYS A 78 -30.01 0.94 5.05
C LYS A 78 -30.44 0.35 6.39
N THR A 79 -31.50 -0.46 6.44
CA THR A 79 -31.92 -1.10 7.68
C THR A 79 -30.92 -2.14 8.16
N MET A 80 -30.29 -2.91 7.26
CA MET A 80 -29.21 -3.84 7.62
C MET A 80 -27.99 -3.11 8.20
N ILE A 81 -27.55 -2.01 7.58
CA ILE A 81 -26.43 -1.20 8.08
C ILE A 81 -26.78 -0.60 9.44
N LEU A 82 -27.97 -0.03 9.59
CA LEU A 82 -28.41 0.55 10.87
C LEU A 82 -28.53 -0.51 11.96
N ARG A 83 -28.96 -1.72 11.62
CA ARG A 83 -29.03 -2.84 12.56
C ARG A 83 -27.63 -3.24 13.02
N GLN A 84 -26.70 -3.46 12.10
CA GLN A 84 -25.29 -3.77 12.41
C GLN A 84 -24.63 -2.66 13.23
N TYR A 85 -24.91 -1.38 12.90
CA TYR A 85 -24.43 -0.23 13.67
C TYR A 85 -25.01 -0.18 15.09
N SER A 86 -26.29 -0.51 15.25
CA SER A 86 -26.91 -0.59 16.57
C SER A 86 -26.39 -1.78 17.39
N GLU A 87 -26.00 -2.87 16.73
CA GLU A 87 -25.41 -4.07 17.35
C GLU A 87 -23.99 -3.83 17.88
N LEU A 88 -23.23 -2.87 17.31
CA LEU A 88 -21.87 -2.53 17.73
C LEU A 88 -21.79 -1.91 19.14
N GLY A 89 -22.82 -1.18 19.58
CA GLY A 89 -22.83 -0.50 20.88
C GLY A 89 -21.86 0.69 21.00
N PRO A 90 -21.72 1.29 22.20
CA PRO A 90 -20.81 2.41 22.43
C PRO A 90 -19.35 1.97 22.45
N MET A 91 -18.46 2.78 21.85
CA MET A 91 -17.03 2.47 21.72
C MET A 91 -16.37 2.15 23.07
N SER A 92 -15.76 0.97 23.16
CA SER A 92 -15.14 0.46 24.38
C SER A 92 -13.88 1.27 24.75
N PHE A 93 -13.40 1.12 26.00
CA PHE A 93 -12.15 1.77 26.40
C PHE A 93 -10.95 1.23 25.60
N ALA A 94 -10.92 -0.08 25.34
CA ALA A 94 -9.92 -0.71 24.50
C ALA A 94 -9.90 -0.10 23.09
N GLU A 95 -11.05 0.01 22.42
CA GLU A 95 -11.15 0.62 21.09
C GLU A 95 -10.67 2.07 21.07
N LYS A 96 -11.02 2.87 22.09
CA LYS A 96 -10.53 4.25 22.21
C LYS A 96 -9.01 4.29 22.40
N SER A 97 -8.46 3.39 23.21
CA SER A 97 -7.02 3.30 23.43
C SER A 97 -6.27 2.91 22.16
N VAL A 98 -6.78 1.93 21.40
CA VAL A 98 -6.23 1.54 20.08
C VAL A 98 -6.29 2.71 19.11
N ALA A 99 -7.41 3.44 19.05
CA ALA A 99 -7.55 4.61 18.19
C ALA A 99 -6.51 5.69 18.53
N ILE A 100 -6.30 5.98 19.82
CA ILE A 100 -5.29 6.96 20.27
C ILE A 100 -3.88 6.53 19.84
N HIS A 101 -3.51 5.27 20.05
CA HIS A 101 -2.21 4.74 19.63
C HIS A 101 -2.02 4.80 18.11
N PHE A 102 -3.07 4.51 17.34
CA PHE A 102 -3.05 4.63 15.89
C PHE A 102 -2.83 6.07 15.44
N PHE A 103 -3.54 7.04 16.02
CA PHE A 103 -3.32 8.46 15.72
C PHE A 103 -1.92 8.93 16.14
N LEU A 104 -1.45 8.49 17.30
CA LEU A 104 -0.10 8.78 17.77
C LEU A 104 0.96 8.24 16.80
N MET A 105 0.80 6.99 16.34
CA MET A 105 1.69 6.39 15.34
C MET A 105 1.71 7.20 14.03
N ALA A 106 0.55 7.63 13.53
CA ALA A 106 0.46 8.43 12.31
C ALA A 106 1.15 9.79 12.48
N VAL A 107 0.95 10.47 13.61
CA VAL A 107 1.64 11.73 13.93
C VAL A 107 3.15 11.51 14.01
N LEU A 108 3.61 10.46 14.70
CA LEU A 108 5.03 10.13 14.82
C LEU A 108 5.66 9.83 13.47
N TRP A 109 5.01 9.09 12.57
CA TRP A 109 5.52 8.86 11.22
C TRP A 109 5.64 10.15 10.41
N ILE A 110 4.59 10.98 10.37
CA ILE A 110 4.58 12.22 9.56
C ILE A 110 5.60 13.24 10.09
N THR A 111 5.76 13.33 11.41
CA THR A 111 6.65 14.31 12.05
C THR A 111 8.10 13.82 12.23
N ARG A 112 8.40 12.57 11.84
CA ARG A 112 9.74 11.95 12.02
C ARG A 112 10.81 12.70 11.24
N ASP A 113 10.60 12.83 9.94
CA ASP A 113 11.48 13.54 9.02
C ASP A 113 10.65 14.19 7.90
N PRO A 114 9.94 15.29 8.20
CA PRO A 114 9.02 15.91 7.26
C PRO A 114 9.72 16.59 6.06
N LYS A 115 11.06 16.57 5.97
CA LYS A 115 11.90 17.19 4.92
C LYS A 115 11.83 18.73 4.81
N PHE A 116 10.74 19.38 5.23
CA PHE A 116 10.59 20.85 5.21
C PHE A 116 11.01 21.53 6.52
N VAL A 117 11.02 20.80 7.63
CA VAL A 117 11.56 21.22 8.94
C VAL A 117 12.34 20.07 9.56
N PRO A 118 13.31 20.35 10.47
CA PRO A 118 13.93 19.29 11.26
C PRO A 118 12.84 18.54 12.04
N GLY A 119 12.63 17.27 11.70
CA GLY A 119 11.65 16.41 12.37
C GLY A 119 12.12 15.97 13.75
N TRP A 120 11.27 15.30 14.53
CA TRP A 120 11.64 14.90 15.89
C TRP A 120 12.82 13.91 15.92
N ALA A 121 13.14 13.22 14.82
CA ALA A 121 14.33 12.37 14.74
C ALA A 121 15.63 13.17 14.91
N SER A 122 15.66 14.46 14.55
CA SER A 122 16.84 15.30 14.71
C SER A 122 17.15 15.63 16.17
N LEU A 123 16.18 15.49 17.08
CA LEU A 123 16.38 15.68 18.52
C LEU A 123 17.41 14.68 19.10
N PHE A 124 17.62 13.55 18.42
CA PHE A 124 18.55 12.50 18.83
C PHE A 124 19.95 12.63 18.22
N GLY A 125 20.25 13.73 17.53
CA GLY A 125 21.58 14.05 16.99
C GLY A 125 22.14 12.92 16.12
N ALA A 126 23.37 12.48 16.42
CA ALA A 126 24.05 11.41 15.69
C ALA A 126 23.32 10.04 15.73
N HIS A 127 22.44 9.81 16.70
CA HIS A 127 21.64 8.58 16.79
C HIS A 127 20.34 8.65 15.98
N GLY A 128 20.01 9.81 15.41
CA GLY A 128 18.82 10.00 14.58
C GLY A 128 18.78 9.10 13.35
N SER A 129 19.95 8.69 12.82
CA SER A 129 20.05 7.78 11.67
C SER A 129 19.54 6.36 11.94
N TYR A 130 19.51 5.93 13.21
CA TYR A 130 18.94 4.64 13.62
C TYR A 130 17.42 4.68 13.76
N ILE A 131 16.81 5.88 13.75
CA ILE A 131 15.38 6.06 13.93
C ILE A 131 14.70 5.96 12.56
N LYS A 132 14.12 4.79 12.29
CA LYS A 132 13.39 4.49 11.05
C LYS A 132 11.89 4.35 11.32
N ASP A 133 11.09 4.21 10.27
CA ASP A 133 9.63 3.99 10.39
C ASP A 133 9.31 2.72 11.18
N GLY A 134 10.18 1.71 11.08
CA GLY A 134 10.11 0.50 11.88
C GLY A 134 10.29 0.76 13.37
N THR A 135 11.13 1.71 13.78
CA THR A 135 11.35 2.06 15.20
C THR A 135 10.06 2.61 15.82
N VAL A 136 9.33 3.45 15.10
CA VAL A 136 8.02 3.99 15.53
C VAL A 136 6.99 2.87 15.66
N ALA A 137 6.90 2.00 14.65
CA ALA A 137 5.97 0.87 14.66
C ALA A 137 6.26 -0.11 15.82
N MET A 138 7.53 -0.39 16.09
CA MET A 138 7.94 -1.24 17.21
C MET A 138 7.65 -0.60 18.56
N ALA A 139 7.86 0.71 18.72
CA ALA A 139 7.56 1.42 19.96
C ALA A 139 6.06 1.40 20.29
N ILE A 140 5.19 1.68 19.31
CA ILE A 140 3.74 1.60 19.47
C ILE A 140 3.27 0.15 19.63
N GLY A 141 3.87 -0.79 18.91
CA GLY A 141 3.59 -2.21 19.04
C GLY A 141 3.90 -2.72 20.46
N PHE A 142 5.05 -2.32 21.01
CA PHE A 142 5.42 -2.65 22.39
C PHE A 142 4.49 -1.98 23.40
N SER A 143 4.08 -0.73 23.17
CA SER A 143 3.17 -0.04 24.10
C SER A 143 1.82 -0.75 24.23
N TYR A 144 1.32 -1.42 23.18
CA TYR A 144 0.10 -2.24 23.29
C TYR A 144 0.20 -3.39 24.30
N PHE A 145 1.39 -3.94 24.54
CA PHE A 145 1.61 -4.96 25.57
C PHE A 145 1.64 -4.37 26.98
N CYS A 146 1.88 -3.07 27.12
CA CYS A 146 1.94 -2.39 28.42
C CYS A 146 0.62 -1.72 28.83
N PHE A 147 -0.19 -1.28 27.86
CA PHE A 147 -1.41 -0.53 28.14
C PHE A 147 -2.61 -1.44 28.46
N PRO A 148 -3.39 -1.12 29.51
CA PRO A 148 -4.54 -1.93 29.92
C PRO A 148 -5.71 -1.81 28.94
N SER A 149 -6.42 -2.91 28.71
CA SER A 149 -7.64 -2.97 27.89
C SER A 149 -8.88 -2.41 28.61
N GLU A 150 -8.84 -2.30 29.94
CA GLU A 150 -9.92 -1.75 30.77
C GLU A 150 -9.50 -0.45 31.47
N LYS A 151 -10.48 0.38 31.83
CA LYS A 151 -10.24 1.62 32.55
C LYS A 151 -9.57 1.32 33.89
N PRO A 152 -8.38 1.89 34.18
CA PRO A 152 -7.76 1.72 35.49
C PRO A 152 -8.68 2.33 36.56
N ARG A 153 -9.07 1.52 37.54
CA ARG A 153 -9.88 1.98 38.68
C ARG A 153 -8.99 2.78 39.64
N LEU A 154 -8.79 4.06 39.35
CA LEU A 154 -7.92 4.96 40.14
C LEU A 154 -8.37 5.15 41.61
N HIS A 155 -9.62 4.83 41.95
CA HIS A 155 -10.23 5.17 43.24
C HIS A 155 -10.28 4.04 44.29
N THR A 156 -9.53 2.95 44.11
CA THR A 156 -9.45 1.84 45.09
C THR A 156 -8.07 1.75 45.74
N PHE A 157 -7.63 2.82 46.41
CA PHE A 157 -6.60 2.73 47.44
C PHE A 157 -7.15 1.89 48.61
N GLY A 158 -6.92 0.57 48.57
CA GLY A 158 -7.33 -0.36 49.64
C GLY A 158 -8.17 -1.57 49.23
N ALA A 159 -8.47 -1.77 47.94
CA ALA A 159 -9.10 -3.01 47.50
C ALA A 159 -8.07 -4.16 47.49
N LYS A 160 -8.29 -5.16 48.35
CA LYS A 160 -7.57 -6.43 48.31
C LYS A 160 -7.86 -7.10 46.97
N GLU A 161 -6.81 -7.32 46.19
CA GLU A 161 -6.80 -7.93 44.85
C GLU A 161 -7.33 -7.03 43.71
N ALA A 162 -6.53 -6.04 43.32
CA ALA A 162 -6.65 -5.47 41.98
C ALA A 162 -6.30 -6.56 40.95
N LYS A 163 -7.31 -7.18 40.32
CA LYS A 163 -7.09 -8.01 39.12
C LYS A 163 -6.40 -7.13 38.08
N SER A 164 -5.20 -7.51 37.66
CA SER A 164 -4.51 -6.85 36.55
C SER A 164 -5.39 -6.98 35.31
N SER A 165 -5.86 -5.85 34.77
CA SER A 165 -6.55 -5.86 33.48
C SER A 165 -5.61 -6.41 32.42
N PRO A 166 -6.10 -7.23 31.47
CA PRO A 166 -5.27 -7.73 30.40
C PRO A 166 -4.76 -6.56 29.56
N ALA A 167 -3.57 -6.72 28.99
CA ALA A 167 -3.02 -5.75 28.03
C ALA A 167 -3.93 -5.64 26.80
N LEU A 168 -3.78 -4.56 26.02
CA LEU A 168 -4.51 -4.39 24.75
C LEU A 168 -4.17 -5.47 23.74
N LEU A 169 -2.94 -5.99 23.79
CA LEU A 169 -2.44 -7.00 22.87
C LEU A 169 -1.73 -8.11 23.64
N ASP A 170 -2.11 -9.35 23.34
CA ASP A 170 -1.48 -10.55 23.84
C ASP A 170 -0.58 -11.19 22.76
N TRP A 171 0.46 -11.90 23.21
CA TRP A 171 1.41 -12.53 22.28
C TRP A 171 0.76 -13.61 21.42
N TYR A 172 -0.25 -14.32 21.96
CA TYR A 172 -0.93 -15.37 21.24
C TYR A 172 -1.68 -14.82 20.01
N THR A 173 -2.40 -13.70 20.16
CA THR A 173 -2.99 -12.95 19.04
C THR A 173 -1.92 -12.50 18.04
N VAL A 174 -0.79 -11.95 18.49
CA VAL A 174 0.30 -11.55 17.56
C VAL A 174 0.81 -12.74 16.77
N GLN A 175 1.10 -13.86 17.43
CA GLN A 175 1.63 -15.05 16.78
C GLN A 175 0.69 -15.60 15.70
N HIS A 176 -0.63 -15.57 15.91
CA HIS A 176 -1.62 -16.10 14.96
C HIS A 176 -1.95 -15.13 13.82
N HIS A 177 -1.91 -13.81 14.07
CA HIS A 177 -2.33 -12.81 13.09
C HIS A 177 -1.15 -12.15 12.34
N LEU A 178 0.07 -12.23 12.87
CA LEU A 178 1.25 -11.74 12.17
C LEU A 178 1.57 -12.66 10.98
N SER A 179 1.67 -12.09 9.78
CA SER A 179 1.99 -12.84 8.56
C SER A 179 3.49 -13.19 8.49
N TRP A 180 3.92 -14.22 9.23
CA TRP A 180 5.30 -14.72 9.24
C TRP A 180 5.85 -15.02 7.85
N ASP A 181 4.99 -15.55 6.97
CA ASP A 181 5.32 -15.83 5.57
C ASP A 181 5.81 -14.58 4.83
N MET A 182 5.20 -13.42 5.11
CA MET A 182 5.61 -12.15 4.49
C MET A 182 6.98 -11.72 4.99
N ILE A 183 7.29 -11.92 6.27
CA ILE A 183 8.60 -11.60 6.86
C ILE A 183 9.68 -12.48 6.22
N LEU A 184 9.44 -13.78 6.10
CA LEU A 184 10.35 -14.71 5.44
C LEU A 184 10.53 -14.39 3.95
N LEU A 185 9.45 -14.03 3.26
CA LEU A 185 9.47 -13.66 1.84
C LEU A 185 10.24 -12.35 1.59
N LEU A 186 10.09 -11.35 2.47
CA LEU A 186 10.88 -10.11 2.45
C LEU A 186 12.37 -10.42 2.64
N GLY A 187 12.71 -11.22 3.67
CA GLY A 187 14.09 -11.64 3.93
C GLY A 187 14.70 -12.44 2.76
N GLY A 188 13.94 -13.37 2.18
CA GLY A 188 14.33 -14.11 0.98
C GLY A 188 14.53 -13.20 -0.23
N GLY A 189 13.70 -12.17 -0.39
CA GLY A 189 13.83 -11.15 -1.43
C GLY A 189 15.12 -10.33 -1.31
N PHE A 190 15.48 -9.91 -0.10
CA PHE A 190 16.73 -9.20 0.13
C PHE A 190 17.95 -10.10 -0.08
N ALA A 191 17.85 -11.38 0.31
CA ALA A 191 18.88 -12.37 0.03
C ALA A 191 19.06 -12.60 -1.47
N LEU A 192 17.96 -12.69 -2.23
CA LEU A 192 17.98 -12.80 -3.70
C LEU A 192 18.61 -11.56 -4.33
N ALA A 193 18.18 -10.35 -3.95
CA ALA A 193 18.73 -9.09 -4.45
C ALA A 193 20.26 -9.02 -4.20
N THR A 194 20.69 -9.38 -3.00
CA THR A 194 22.12 -9.46 -2.63
C THR A 194 22.85 -10.52 -3.44
N GLY A 195 22.22 -11.67 -3.69
CA GLY A 195 22.76 -12.75 -4.51
C GLY A 195 22.99 -12.33 -5.96
N VAL A 196 22.04 -11.60 -6.56
CA VAL A 196 22.15 -11.05 -7.92
C VAL A 196 23.29 -10.05 -8.04
N MET A 197 23.50 -9.21 -7.02
CA MET A 197 24.63 -8.27 -6.99
C MET A 197 25.97 -9.00 -6.82
N LYS A 198 26.06 -9.94 -5.87
CA LYS A 198 27.31 -10.65 -5.58
C LYS A 198 27.72 -11.64 -6.68
N SER A 199 26.76 -12.16 -7.46
CA SER A 199 27.06 -13.08 -8.56
C SER A 199 27.56 -12.37 -9.83
N GLY A 200 27.46 -11.03 -9.91
CA GLY A 200 27.75 -10.26 -11.13
C GLY A 200 26.66 -10.36 -12.20
N LEU A 201 25.55 -11.06 -11.92
CA LEU A 201 24.41 -11.12 -12.82
C LEU A 201 23.80 -9.73 -13.05
N SER A 202 23.86 -8.86 -12.04
CA SER A 202 23.44 -7.45 -12.15
C SER A 202 24.13 -6.74 -13.30
N ASP A 203 25.43 -6.95 -13.47
CA ASP A 203 26.26 -6.21 -14.41
C ASP A 203 26.02 -6.69 -15.83
N GLN A 204 25.89 -8.01 -16.01
CA GLN A 204 25.50 -8.62 -17.28
C GLN A 204 24.11 -8.18 -17.74
N LEU A 205 23.14 -8.09 -16.82
CA LEU A 205 21.81 -7.56 -17.12
C LEU A 205 21.87 -6.08 -17.52
N ALA A 206 22.67 -5.28 -16.80
CA ALA A 206 22.84 -3.86 -17.10
C ALA A 206 23.36 -3.63 -18.53
N GLU A 207 24.36 -4.40 -18.97
CA GLU A 207 24.87 -4.36 -20.35
C GLU A 207 23.78 -4.67 -21.38
N GLN A 208 22.95 -5.68 -21.11
CA GLN A 208 21.87 -6.05 -22.02
C GLN A 208 20.76 -4.96 -22.07
N PHE A 209 20.58 -4.23 -20.99
CA PHE A 209 19.59 -3.15 -20.93
C PHE A 209 20.05 -1.83 -21.56
N GLN A 210 21.34 -1.66 -21.89
CA GLN A 210 21.81 -0.47 -22.61
C GLN A 210 21.09 -0.26 -23.94
N ALA A 211 20.64 -1.33 -24.61
CA ALA A 211 19.83 -1.24 -25.82
C ALA A 211 18.52 -0.44 -25.62
N PHE A 212 18.01 -0.35 -24.39
CA PHE A 212 16.81 0.41 -24.05
C PHE A 212 17.06 1.89 -23.75
N GLN A 213 18.32 2.36 -23.72
CA GLN A 213 18.63 3.80 -23.57
C GLN A 213 18.02 4.67 -24.69
N VAL A 214 17.72 4.08 -25.85
CA VAL A 214 17.12 4.78 -26.99
C VAL A 214 15.63 5.10 -26.76
N LEU A 215 14.97 4.39 -25.85
CA LEU A 215 13.55 4.59 -25.57
C LEU A 215 13.33 5.74 -24.58
N PRO A 216 12.33 6.61 -24.84
CA PRO A 216 11.88 7.58 -23.84
C PRO A 216 11.49 6.87 -22.53
N THR A 217 11.96 7.42 -21.39
CA THR A 217 11.73 6.86 -20.05
C THR A 217 10.25 6.62 -19.75
N ALA A 218 9.36 7.50 -20.22
CA ALA A 218 7.91 7.34 -20.09
C ALA A 218 7.38 6.07 -20.79
N ILE A 219 7.89 5.74 -21.98
CA ILE A 219 7.48 4.54 -22.72
C ILE A 219 7.97 3.29 -21.99
N MET A 220 9.19 3.33 -21.47
CA MET A 220 9.75 2.23 -20.68
C MET A 220 8.93 1.96 -19.41
N VAL A 221 8.55 3.00 -18.66
CA VAL A 221 7.65 2.87 -17.50
C VAL A 221 6.31 2.28 -17.93
N ALA A 222 5.71 2.75 -19.02
CA ALA A 222 4.45 2.23 -19.51
C ALA A 222 4.54 0.72 -19.84
N ILE A 223 5.61 0.28 -20.50
CA ILE A 223 5.86 -1.14 -20.81
C ILE A 223 5.99 -1.95 -19.53
N ILE A 224 6.83 -1.51 -18.59
CA ILE A 224 7.08 -2.21 -17.32
C ILE A 224 5.79 -2.32 -16.50
N VAL A 225 5.08 -1.21 -16.31
CA VAL A 225 3.82 -1.18 -15.56
C VAL A 225 2.79 -2.10 -16.21
N THR A 226 2.71 -2.13 -17.55
CA THR A 226 1.84 -3.04 -18.28
C THR A 226 2.20 -4.50 -18.01
N ILE A 227 3.47 -4.87 -18.20
CA ILE A 227 3.94 -6.25 -17.96
C ILE A 227 3.63 -6.67 -16.53
N VAL A 228 4.01 -5.86 -15.54
CA VAL A 228 3.82 -6.16 -14.12
C VAL A 228 2.33 -6.31 -13.78
N THR A 229 1.47 -5.40 -14.28
CA THR A 229 0.02 -5.45 -14.05
C THR A 229 -0.57 -6.78 -14.54
N PHE A 230 -0.19 -7.25 -15.73
CA PHE A 230 -0.70 -8.53 -16.24
C PHE A 230 -0.05 -9.74 -15.58
N THR A 231 1.24 -9.69 -15.24
CA THR A 231 1.92 -10.78 -14.52
C THR A 231 1.33 -11.00 -13.12
N THR A 232 0.90 -9.92 -12.46
CA THR A 232 0.32 -9.99 -11.11
C THR A 232 -1.12 -10.54 -11.09
N GLU A 233 -1.77 -10.71 -12.24
CA GLU A 233 -3.08 -11.38 -12.31
C GLU A 233 -2.97 -12.90 -12.15
N ILE A 234 -1.83 -13.47 -12.54
CA ILE A 234 -1.55 -14.91 -12.49
C ILE A 234 -0.61 -15.31 -11.36
N THR A 235 0.05 -14.33 -10.73
CA THR A 235 1.08 -14.54 -9.71
C THR A 235 0.79 -13.70 -8.47
N SER A 236 1.22 -14.13 -7.30
CA SER A 236 1.11 -13.34 -6.06
C SER A 236 1.80 -11.97 -6.19
N ASN A 237 1.09 -10.90 -5.87
CA ASN A 237 1.58 -9.51 -5.89
C ASN A 237 2.94 -9.36 -5.19
N THR A 238 3.07 -9.97 -4.02
CA THR A 238 4.28 -9.93 -3.19
C THR A 238 5.44 -10.66 -3.87
N SER A 239 5.19 -11.83 -4.47
CA SER A 239 6.22 -12.59 -5.19
C SER A 239 6.69 -11.86 -6.45
N THR A 240 5.76 -11.27 -7.21
CA THR A 240 6.05 -10.47 -8.40
C THR A 240 6.95 -9.29 -8.05
N ALA A 241 6.63 -8.54 -6.98
CA ALA A 241 7.43 -7.42 -6.53
C ALA A 241 8.85 -7.84 -6.09
N THR A 242 8.97 -8.94 -5.33
CA THR A 242 10.27 -9.45 -4.87
C THR A 242 11.22 -9.83 -6.01
N ILE A 243 10.69 -10.36 -7.12
CA ILE A 243 11.50 -10.78 -8.27
C ILE A 243 11.81 -9.60 -9.20
N ILE A 244 10.81 -8.77 -9.51
CA ILE A 244 10.93 -7.75 -10.55
C ILE A 244 11.68 -6.51 -10.06
N LEU A 245 11.45 -6.06 -8.82
CA LEU A 245 12.01 -4.80 -8.34
C LEU A 245 13.55 -4.75 -8.32
N PRO A 246 14.30 -5.79 -7.90
CA PRO A 246 15.76 -5.78 -7.98
C PRO A 246 16.28 -5.70 -9.42
N ILE A 247 15.56 -6.33 -10.36
CA ILE A 247 15.92 -6.32 -11.78
C ILE A 247 15.73 -4.91 -12.35
N LEU A 248 14.60 -4.26 -12.02
CA LEU A 248 14.33 -2.88 -12.45
C LEU A 248 15.32 -1.87 -11.86
N ALA A 249 15.76 -2.09 -10.62
CA ALA A 249 16.79 -1.28 -9.98
C ALA A 249 18.10 -1.31 -10.78
N LYS A 250 18.55 -2.51 -11.18
CA LYS A 250 19.76 -2.69 -11.99
C LYS A 250 19.60 -2.22 -13.43
N MET A 251 18.42 -2.38 -14.01
CA MET A 251 18.09 -1.79 -15.31
C MET A 251 18.25 -0.27 -15.29
N ALA A 252 17.74 0.39 -14.24
CA ALA A 252 17.86 1.83 -14.10
C ALA A 252 19.32 2.28 -13.95
N GLU A 253 20.12 1.58 -13.15
CA GLU A 253 21.57 1.82 -13.04
C GLU A 253 22.29 1.67 -14.39
N GLY A 254 22.04 0.59 -15.12
CA GLY A 254 22.69 0.32 -16.41
C GLY A 254 22.35 1.34 -17.50
N ILE A 255 21.14 1.91 -17.45
CA ILE A 255 20.66 2.95 -18.38
C ILE A 255 21.06 4.36 -17.89
N GLY A 256 21.46 4.52 -16.63
CA GLY A 256 21.85 5.81 -16.05
C GLY A 256 20.66 6.70 -15.65
N ILE A 257 19.56 6.09 -15.20
CA ILE A 257 18.37 6.80 -14.72
C ILE A 257 18.10 6.50 -13.24
N ASN A 258 17.28 7.33 -12.59
CA ASN A 258 16.88 7.12 -11.21
C ASN A 258 16.11 5.78 -11.04
N PRO A 259 16.55 4.84 -10.18
CA PRO A 259 15.86 3.58 -9.91
C PRO A 259 14.41 3.74 -9.45
N LEU A 260 14.11 4.81 -8.72
CA LEU A 260 12.76 5.13 -8.26
C LEU A 260 11.79 5.33 -9.43
N TYR A 261 12.29 5.78 -10.59
CA TYR A 261 11.52 5.98 -11.82
C TYR A 261 10.86 4.69 -12.32
N LEU A 262 11.49 3.54 -12.08
CA LEU A 262 11.00 2.23 -12.50
C LEU A 262 10.38 1.44 -11.34
N MET A 263 11.04 1.47 -10.17
CA MET A 263 10.65 0.63 -9.04
C MET A 263 9.34 1.08 -8.39
N MET A 264 9.12 2.38 -8.18
CA MET A 264 7.89 2.88 -7.56
C MET A 264 6.63 2.56 -8.37
N PRO A 265 6.54 2.89 -9.68
CA PRO A 265 5.36 2.55 -10.47
C PRO A 265 5.17 1.03 -10.59
N ALA A 266 6.25 0.24 -10.69
CA ALA A 266 6.14 -1.22 -10.71
C ALA A 266 5.58 -1.78 -9.38
N ALA A 267 6.00 -1.25 -8.24
CA ALA A 267 5.48 -1.67 -6.93
C ALA A 267 3.98 -1.35 -6.76
N LEU A 268 3.52 -0.22 -7.29
CA LEU A 268 2.10 0.14 -7.36
C LEU A 268 1.34 -0.78 -8.33
N ALA A 269 1.91 -1.05 -9.51
CA ALA A 269 1.34 -1.93 -10.51
C ALA A 269 1.14 -3.37 -10.00
N CYS A 270 2.04 -3.87 -9.15
CA CYS A 270 1.86 -5.16 -8.47
C CYS A 270 0.58 -5.22 -7.61
N SER A 271 0.00 -4.09 -7.22
CA SER A 271 -1.27 -4.05 -6.47
C SER A 271 -2.50 -3.88 -7.37
N CYS A 272 -2.32 -3.73 -8.70
CA CYS A 272 -3.39 -3.57 -9.68
C CYS A 272 -3.79 -4.92 -10.27
N ALA A 273 -4.45 -5.76 -9.46
CA ALA A 273 -4.92 -7.09 -9.86
C ALA A 273 -6.46 -7.16 -9.80
N PHE A 274 -7.11 -6.94 -10.94
CA PHE A 274 -8.57 -6.74 -11.04
C PHE A 274 -9.28 -7.75 -11.96
N MET A 275 -8.56 -8.52 -12.78
CA MET A 275 -9.17 -9.38 -13.80
C MET A 275 -9.57 -10.76 -13.28
N LEU A 276 -8.71 -11.39 -12.46
CA LEU A 276 -8.91 -12.78 -12.05
C LEU A 276 -9.32 -12.91 -10.58
N PRO A 277 -10.25 -13.83 -10.24
CA PRO A 277 -10.65 -14.09 -8.85
C PRO A 277 -9.50 -14.60 -7.97
N VAL A 278 -8.59 -15.39 -8.56
CA VAL A 278 -7.46 -16.00 -7.86
C VAL A 278 -6.35 -15.00 -7.54
N ALA A 279 -6.33 -13.83 -8.22
CA ALA A 279 -5.22 -12.89 -8.13
C ALA A 279 -5.09 -12.27 -6.73
N THR A 280 -6.22 -12.00 -6.04
CA THR A 280 -6.20 -11.44 -4.68
C THR A 280 -7.33 -11.99 -3.81
N PRO A 281 -7.13 -12.11 -2.48
CA PRO A 281 -8.18 -12.57 -1.56
C PRO A 281 -9.49 -11.76 -1.62
N PRO A 282 -9.48 -10.42 -1.74
CA PRO A 282 -10.72 -9.65 -1.91
C PRO A 282 -11.52 -10.05 -3.15
N ASN A 283 -10.85 -10.29 -4.29
CA ASN A 283 -11.50 -10.75 -5.52
C ASN A 283 -12.14 -12.13 -5.31
N ALA A 284 -11.44 -13.05 -4.64
CA ALA A 284 -11.94 -14.38 -4.33
C ALA A 284 -13.17 -14.36 -3.39
N ILE A 285 -13.19 -13.48 -2.39
CA ILE A 285 -14.31 -13.34 -1.45
C ILE A 285 -15.57 -12.84 -2.18
N VAL A 286 -15.45 -11.82 -3.04
CA VAL A 286 -16.61 -11.32 -3.80
C VAL A 286 -17.08 -12.36 -4.82
N PHE A 287 -16.16 -13.09 -5.43
CA PHE A 287 -16.48 -14.17 -6.36
C PHE A 287 -17.19 -15.36 -5.67
N SER A 288 -16.84 -15.69 -4.42
CA SER A 288 -17.47 -16.81 -3.68
C SER A 288 -18.88 -16.50 -3.16
N VAL A 289 -19.17 -15.22 -2.90
CA VAL A 289 -20.48 -14.77 -2.41
C VAL A 289 -21.46 -14.47 -3.56
N GLY A 290 -20.94 -14.12 -4.74
CA GLY A 290 -21.74 -13.69 -5.89
C GLY A 290 -22.02 -14.77 -6.92
N THR A 291 -23.04 -14.54 -7.76
CA THR A 291 -23.25 -15.28 -9.03
C THR A 291 -22.42 -14.65 -10.17
N LEU A 292 -21.15 -14.34 -9.91
CA LEU A 292 -20.27 -13.72 -10.90
C LEU A 292 -19.60 -14.79 -11.75
N ARG A 293 -19.54 -14.60 -13.07
CA ARG A 293 -18.71 -15.43 -13.94
C ARG A 293 -17.33 -14.80 -14.07
N VAL A 294 -16.32 -15.64 -14.29
CA VAL A 294 -14.93 -15.18 -14.50
C VAL A 294 -14.84 -14.13 -15.61
N ILE A 295 -15.60 -14.30 -16.69
CA ILE A 295 -15.65 -13.38 -17.83
C ILE A 295 -16.17 -11.99 -17.42
N ASP A 296 -17.13 -11.92 -16.49
CA ASP A 296 -17.71 -10.64 -16.04
C ASP A 296 -16.67 -9.83 -15.24
N MET A 297 -15.85 -10.52 -14.43
CA MET A 297 -14.70 -9.91 -13.74
C MET A 297 -13.58 -9.53 -14.70
N MET A 298 -13.19 -10.41 -15.62
CA MET A 298 -12.11 -10.14 -16.58
C MET A 298 -12.39 -8.91 -17.44
N LYS A 299 -13.61 -8.76 -17.98
CA LYS A 299 -13.98 -7.60 -18.79
C LYS A 299 -13.94 -6.30 -18.00
N SER A 300 -14.45 -6.33 -16.77
CA SER A 300 -14.46 -5.18 -15.88
C SER A 300 -13.02 -4.80 -15.47
N GLY A 301 -12.22 -5.80 -15.11
CA GLY A 301 -10.85 -5.67 -14.64
C GLY A 301 -9.88 -5.22 -15.72
N LEU A 302 -10.04 -5.65 -16.98
CA LEU A 302 -9.14 -5.24 -18.07
C LEU A 302 -9.16 -3.72 -18.28
N VAL A 303 -10.35 -3.11 -18.24
CA VAL A 303 -10.47 -1.65 -18.37
C VAL A 303 -9.91 -0.94 -17.14
N LEU A 304 -10.15 -1.49 -15.94
CA LEU A 304 -9.54 -0.96 -14.70
C LEU A 304 -8.01 -1.02 -14.75
N ASN A 305 -7.43 -2.10 -15.26
CA ASN A 305 -5.98 -2.24 -15.43
C ASN A 305 -5.46 -1.14 -16.36
N ILE A 306 -6.09 -0.90 -17.52
CA ILE A 306 -5.69 0.17 -18.45
C ILE A 306 -5.78 1.56 -17.79
N VAL A 307 -6.85 1.81 -17.04
CA VAL A 307 -7.04 3.06 -16.29
C VAL A 307 -5.94 3.22 -15.24
N CYS A 308 -5.66 2.19 -14.44
CA CYS A 308 -4.63 2.23 -13.42
C CYS A 308 -3.23 2.38 -14.01
N ILE A 309 -2.91 1.71 -15.13
CA ILE A 309 -1.65 1.89 -15.86
C ILE A 309 -1.49 3.37 -16.26
N THR A 310 -2.55 3.98 -16.80
CA THR A 310 -2.53 5.38 -17.23
C THR A 310 -2.37 6.34 -16.06
N VAL A 311 -3.08 6.08 -14.95
CA VAL A 311 -2.99 6.90 -13.73
C VAL A 311 -1.60 6.78 -13.11
N ILE A 312 -1.07 5.57 -12.93
CA ILE A 312 0.27 5.33 -12.38
C ILE A 312 1.34 5.99 -13.25
N LEU A 313 1.22 5.89 -14.57
CA LEU A 313 2.14 6.58 -15.48
C LEU A 313 2.07 8.10 -15.28
N GLY A 314 0.86 8.67 -15.33
CA GLY A 314 0.64 10.10 -15.15
C GLY A 314 1.15 10.63 -13.80
N THR A 315 0.87 9.93 -12.70
CA THR A 315 1.32 10.33 -11.36
C THR A 315 2.84 10.18 -11.21
N THR A 316 3.45 9.17 -11.82
CA THR A 316 4.91 9.01 -11.79
C THR A 316 5.61 10.15 -12.55
N MET A 317 5.12 10.50 -13.74
CA MET A 317 5.69 11.60 -14.53
C MET A 317 5.50 12.98 -13.88
N THR A 318 4.46 13.16 -13.07
CA THR A 318 4.10 14.44 -12.45
C THR A 318 4.52 14.52 -10.98
N LEU A 319 3.74 13.91 -10.08
CA LEU A 319 3.96 13.88 -8.64
C LEU A 319 5.27 13.18 -8.27
N GLY A 320 5.58 12.06 -8.93
CA GLY A 320 6.83 11.34 -8.71
C GLY A 320 8.02 12.26 -8.97
N ASN A 321 8.06 12.91 -10.12
CA ASN A 321 9.13 13.84 -10.46
C ASN A 321 9.17 15.07 -9.53
N ALA A 322 8.03 15.59 -9.08
CA ALA A 322 7.98 16.73 -8.17
C ALA A 322 8.45 16.42 -6.74
N ILE A 323 8.30 15.17 -6.26
CA ILE A 323 8.64 14.77 -4.88
C ILE A 323 10.06 14.19 -4.79
N PHE A 324 10.48 13.44 -5.81
CA PHE A 324 11.70 12.63 -5.78
C PHE A 324 12.75 13.04 -6.83
N ASP A 325 12.54 14.15 -7.55
CA ASP A 325 13.43 14.64 -8.63
C ASP A 325 13.87 13.54 -9.59
N LEU A 326 12.89 12.74 -10.03
CA LEU A 326 13.10 11.50 -10.76
C LEU A 326 13.88 11.67 -12.07
N ASN A 327 13.87 12.85 -12.69
CA ASN A 327 14.63 13.15 -13.91
C ASN A 327 16.15 13.32 -13.67
N THR A 328 16.59 13.41 -12.42
CA THR A 328 18.02 13.53 -12.07
C THR A 328 18.55 12.18 -11.61
N PHE A 329 19.80 11.89 -11.96
CA PHE A 329 20.48 10.72 -11.42
C PHE A 329 20.95 11.04 -10.00
N PRO A 330 20.41 10.37 -8.97
CA PRO A 330 20.67 10.77 -7.60
C PRO A 330 22.06 10.35 -7.11
N THR A 331 22.63 11.14 -6.20
CA THR A 331 23.99 10.94 -5.67
C THR A 331 24.12 9.76 -4.72
N TRP A 332 23.03 9.13 -4.29
CA TRP A 332 23.03 7.97 -3.39
C TRP A 332 23.23 6.63 -4.12
N ILE A 333 23.33 6.63 -5.45
CA ILE A 333 23.57 5.41 -6.25
C ILE A 333 25.05 5.02 -6.28
N THR A 334 25.96 5.98 -6.03
CA THR A 334 27.42 5.78 -5.92
C THR A 334 27.85 5.49 -4.49
#